data_AF-A0A066Z7M3-F1
#
_entry.id   AF-A0A066Z7M3-F1
#
_cell.length_a   1.000
_cell.length_b   1.000
_cell.length_c   1.000
_cell.angle_alpha   90.00
_cell.angle_beta   90.00
_cell.angle_gamma   90.00
#
_symmetry.space_group_name_H-M   'P 1'
#
loop_
_entity.id
_entity.type
_entity.pdbx_description
1 polymer ?
#
loop_
_entity_poly.entity_id
_entity_poly.type
_entity_poly.pdbx_seq_one_letter_code
_entity_poly.pdbx_strand_id
1 'polypeptide(L)'
;MDRHRRPRPHLTEWLPGKLHTPATTVGTVTTTAFDLTPTALGLICKGDAGAPLWRTENGKPALVGVVSRAWHGGFLGSDATESRTGVSASRAGDLGAWVASTAATSPAGPTRS
;
A
#
# COMPACT_ATOMS: atom_id res chain seq x y z
N MET A 1 8.26 -28.43 15.76
CA MET A 1 7.62 -27.13 16.03
C MET A 1 8.42 -26.07 15.28
N ASP A 2 7.92 -25.67 14.11
CA ASP A 2 8.62 -24.90 13.09
C ASP A 2 8.76 -23.42 13.47
N ARG A 3 10.00 -22.90 13.45
CA ARG A 3 10.37 -21.53 13.82
C ARG A 3 10.34 -20.53 12.64
N HIS A 4 9.78 -20.90 11.49
CA HIS A 4 9.80 -20.04 10.30
C HIS A 4 8.55 -19.18 10.04
N ARG A 5 7.49 -19.26 10.86
CA ARG A 5 6.37 -18.31 10.77
C ARG A 5 6.54 -17.16 11.76
N ARG A 6 7.17 -16.07 11.33
CA ARG A 6 7.09 -14.79 12.05
C ARG A 6 5.61 -14.38 12.14
N PRO A 7 5.09 -13.98 13.31
CA PRO A 7 3.73 -13.49 13.42
C PRO A 7 3.54 -12.26 12.52
N ARG A 8 2.45 -12.24 11.75
CA ARG A 8 2.11 -11.13 10.87
C ARG A 8 1.57 -10.00 11.76
N PRO A 9 2.26 -8.86 11.87
CA PRO A 9 2.03 -7.93 12.98
C PRO A 9 0.61 -7.36 12.97
N HIS A 10 0.05 -7.08 11.81
CA HIS A 10 -1.29 -6.55 11.66
C HIS A 10 -2.44 -7.56 11.96
N LEU A 11 -2.12 -8.80 12.29
CA LEU A 11 -3.11 -9.81 12.70
C LEU A 11 -3.56 -9.63 14.16
N THR A 12 -2.74 -8.98 15.00
CA THR A 12 -2.98 -8.86 16.45
C THR A 12 -2.76 -7.45 17.01
N GLU A 13 -2.21 -6.51 16.23
CA GLU A 13 -2.02 -5.11 16.63
C GLU A 13 -2.43 -4.13 15.52
N TRP A 14 -2.87 -2.93 15.92
CA TRP A 14 -3.33 -1.88 15.01
C TRP A 14 -2.20 -1.09 14.34
N LEU A 15 -1.05 -0.94 15.01
CA LEU A 15 0.07 -0.14 14.54
C LEU A 15 1.36 -0.97 14.57
N PRO A 16 1.62 -1.76 13.51
CA PRO A 16 2.87 -2.47 13.36
C PRO A 16 4.05 -1.49 13.39
N GLY A 17 4.92 -1.60 14.38
CA GLY A 17 6.17 -0.82 14.45
C GLY A 17 7.21 -1.22 13.40
N LYS A 18 6.86 -2.07 12.42
CA LYS A 18 7.76 -2.61 11.41
C LYS A 18 7.20 -2.36 10.01
N LEU A 19 8.05 -1.76 9.17
CA LEU A 19 7.80 -1.67 7.74
C LEU A 19 7.60 -3.08 7.17
N HIS A 20 6.58 -3.23 6.34
CA HIS A 20 6.35 -4.45 5.58
C HIS A 20 6.06 -4.08 4.12
N THR A 21 6.60 -4.88 3.20
CA THR A 21 6.40 -4.74 1.76
C THR A 21 5.80 -6.05 1.25
N PRO A 22 4.46 -6.14 1.19
CA PRO A 22 3.81 -7.40 0.85
C PRO A 22 4.09 -7.78 -0.60
N ALA A 23 4.32 -9.06 -0.85
CA ALA A 23 4.40 -9.56 -2.22
C ALA A 23 3.00 -9.54 -2.85
N THR A 24 2.89 -8.91 -4.03
CA THR A 24 1.64 -8.71 -4.77
C THR A 24 1.84 -8.99 -6.26
N THR A 25 0.76 -9.36 -6.95
CA THR A 25 0.67 -9.39 -8.42
C THR A 25 -0.22 -8.25 -8.91
N VAL A 26 0.18 -7.62 -10.02
CA VAL A 26 -0.63 -6.58 -10.68
C VAL A 26 -1.75 -7.24 -11.49
N GLY A 27 -2.97 -6.73 -11.32
CA GLY A 27 -4.15 -7.14 -12.06
C GLY A 27 -4.52 -6.16 -13.17
N THR A 28 -5.82 -5.92 -13.33
CA THR A 28 -6.37 -4.99 -14.33
C THR A 28 -5.77 -3.60 -14.15
N VAL A 29 -5.38 -2.97 -15.26
CA VAL A 29 -4.91 -1.59 -15.30
C VAL A 29 -5.86 -0.77 -16.17
N THR A 30 -6.28 0.36 -15.65
CA THR A 30 -7.09 1.37 -16.35
C THR A 30 -6.30 2.68 -16.42
N THR A 31 -6.91 3.71 -17.02
CA THR A 31 -6.30 5.04 -17.09
C THR A 31 -5.95 5.61 -15.72
N THR A 32 -6.83 5.44 -14.74
CA THR A 32 -6.74 6.12 -13.42
C THR A 32 -6.51 5.18 -12.25
N ALA A 33 -6.57 3.86 -12.46
CA ALA A 33 -6.46 2.88 -11.39
C ALA A 33 -5.84 1.57 -11.86
N PHE A 34 -5.38 0.77 -10.90
CA PHE A 34 -5.01 -0.62 -11.13
C PHE A 34 -5.28 -1.48 -9.92
N ASP A 35 -5.45 -2.77 -10.16
CA ASP A 35 -5.67 -3.76 -9.13
C ASP A 35 -4.36 -4.44 -8.71
N LEU A 36 -4.32 -4.86 -7.45
CA LEU A 36 -3.28 -5.69 -6.85
C LEU A 36 -3.92 -6.89 -6.17
N THR A 37 -3.25 -8.03 -6.24
CA THR A 37 -3.59 -9.22 -5.47
C THR A 37 -2.39 -9.60 -4.59
N PRO A 38 -2.48 -9.39 -3.27
CA PRO A 38 -1.50 -9.91 -2.31
C PRO A 38 -1.45 -11.44 -2.34
N THR A 39 -0.26 -11.98 -2.10
CA THR A 39 0.01 -13.43 -2.09
C THR A 39 -0.71 -14.21 -0.97
N ALA A 40 -1.29 -13.52 0.01
CA ALA A 40 -2.06 -14.11 1.11
C ALA A 40 -2.98 -13.06 1.77
N LEU A 41 -3.97 -13.54 2.53
CA LEU A 41 -4.76 -12.72 3.45
C LEU A 41 -3.88 -12.06 4.52
N GLY A 42 -4.35 -10.97 5.13
CA GLY A 42 -3.63 -10.31 6.20
C GLY A 42 -2.33 -9.65 5.73
N LEU A 43 -2.26 -9.16 4.48
CA LEU A 43 -1.07 -8.49 3.91
C LEU A 43 -1.30 -7.02 3.55
N ILE A 44 -2.50 -6.64 3.10
CA ILE A 44 -2.90 -5.24 2.89
C ILE A 44 -4.31 -5.05 3.47
N CYS A 45 -4.47 -4.09 4.37
CA CYS A 45 -5.72 -3.77 5.06
C CYS A 45 -6.31 -2.43 4.64
N LYS A 46 -7.50 -2.11 5.16
CA LYS A 46 -8.11 -0.78 4.96
C LYS A 46 -7.26 0.34 5.53
N GLY A 47 -6.48 0.08 6.58
CA GLY A 47 -5.56 1.04 7.19
C GLY A 47 -4.38 1.42 6.30
N ASP A 48 -4.10 0.63 5.25
CA ASP A 48 -3.03 0.93 4.29
C ASP A 48 -3.48 1.88 3.17
N ALA A 49 -4.71 2.42 3.22
CA ALA A 49 -5.14 3.45 2.29
C ALA A 49 -4.21 4.69 2.38
N GLY A 50 -3.71 5.15 1.25
CA GLY A 50 -2.67 6.19 1.18
C GLY A 50 -1.25 5.64 1.10
N ALA A 51 -1.03 4.34 1.28
CA ALA A 51 0.31 3.75 1.16
C ALA A 51 0.84 3.87 -0.29
N PRO A 52 2.10 4.26 -0.48
CA PRO A 52 2.69 4.39 -1.81
C PRO A 52 3.05 3.03 -2.39
N LEU A 53 2.85 2.89 -3.71
CA LEU A 53 3.24 1.72 -4.48
C LEU A 53 4.40 2.09 -5.39
N TRP A 54 5.48 1.32 -5.29
CA TRP A 54 6.73 1.58 -5.98
C TRP A 54 7.03 0.49 -7.00
N ARG A 55 7.69 0.86 -8.09
CA ARG A 55 8.47 -0.05 -8.93
C ARG A 55 9.92 0.41 -8.98
N THR A 56 10.82 -0.47 -9.39
CA THR A 56 12.18 -0.06 -9.77
C THR A 56 12.22 0.31 -11.24
N GLU A 57 12.71 1.50 -11.54
CA GLU A 57 12.90 2.02 -12.90
C GLU A 57 14.30 2.63 -12.98
N ASN A 58 15.13 2.15 -13.91
CA ASN A 58 16.53 2.58 -14.06
C ASN A 58 17.33 2.54 -12.74
N GLY A 59 17.11 1.51 -11.92
CA GLY A 59 17.76 1.35 -10.62
C GLY A 59 17.24 2.26 -9.51
N LYS A 60 16.17 3.04 -9.73
CA LYS A 60 15.58 3.98 -8.76
C LYS A 60 14.12 3.62 -8.45
N PRO A 61 13.61 3.93 -7.25
CA PRO A 61 12.19 3.78 -6.96
C PRO A 61 11.37 4.81 -7.75
N ALA A 62 10.30 4.36 -8.40
CA ALA A 62 9.33 5.20 -9.10
C ALA A 62 7.94 4.95 -8.52
N LEU A 63 7.22 6.02 -8.16
CA LEU A 63 5.85 5.95 -7.66
C LEU A 63 4.94 5.57 -8.83
N VAL A 64 4.20 4.46 -8.69
CA VAL A 64 3.26 3.99 -9.71
C VAL A 64 1.82 4.15 -9.30
N GLY A 65 1.56 4.22 -8.00
CA GLY A 65 0.23 4.44 -7.47
C GLY A 65 0.16 4.60 -5.97
N VAL A 66 -1.06 4.77 -5.49
CA VAL A 66 -1.39 4.91 -4.07
C VAL A 66 -2.53 3.96 -3.76
N VAL A 67 -2.39 3.14 -2.72
CA VAL A 67 -3.45 2.22 -2.28
C VAL A 67 -4.70 3.03 -1.94
N SER A 68 -5.84 2.66 -2.54
CA SER A 68 -7.12 3.33 -2.30
C SER A 68 -8.05 2.49 -1.45
N ARG A 69 -8.24 1.20 -1.78
CA ARG A 69 -9.18 0.31 -1.09
C ARG A 69 -8.65 -1.11 -0.97
N ALA A 70 -9.01 -1.78 0.12
CA ALA A 70 -8.73 -3.20 0.38
C ALA A 70 -9.90 -3.84 1.14
N TRP A 71 -10.06 -5.16 1.03
CA TRP A 71 -11.17 -5.90 1.63
C TRP A 71 -11.08 -6.09 3.15
N HIS A 72 -9.89 -5.95 3.75
CA HIS A 72 -9.61 -6.19 5.19
C HIS A 72 -9.69 -7.66 5.63
N GLY A 73 -9.63 -8.63 4.72
CA GLY A 73 -9.65 -10.06 5.06
C GLY A 73 -8.38 -10.52 5.80
N GLY A 74 -8.56 -11.22 6.92
CA GLY A 74 -7.46 -11.73 7.74
C GLY A 74 -6.75 -10.67 8.57
N PHE A 75 -7.45 -9.61 8.95
CA PHE A 75 -6.97 -8.57 9.88
C PHE A 75 -7.84 -8.50 11.13
N LEU A 76 -7.31 -7.89 12.19
CA LEU A 76 -8.08 -7.69 13.41
C LEU A 76 -9.39 -6.93 13.11
N GLY A 77 -10.51 -7.46 13.62
CA GLY A 77 -11.84 -6.89 13.39
C GLY A 77 -12.46 -7.20 12.02
N SER A 78 -11.86 -8.07 11.20
CA SER A 78 -12.50 -8.58 9.98
C SER A 78 -13.51 -9.67 10.28
N ASP A 79 -14.50 -9.84 9.40
CA ASP A 79 -15.29 -11.07 9.36
C ASP A 79 -14.35 -12.26 9.13
N ALA A 80 -14.53 -13.35 9.87
CA ALA A 80 -13.69 -14.55 9.76
C ALA A 80 -13.84 -15.25 8.38
N THR A 81 -14.93 -14.98 7.67
CA THR A 81 -15.23 -15.54 6.34
C THR A 81 -14.81 -14.63 5.19
N GLU A 82 -14.34 -13.41 5.46
CA GLU A 82 -13.83 -12.51 4.43
C GLU A 82 -12.52 -13.06 3.83
N SER A 83 -12.63 -13.59 2.63
CA SER A 83 -11.56 -14.29 1.91
C SER A 83 -11.04 -13.53 0.71
N ARG A 84 -11.61 -12.36 0.39
CA ARG A 84 -11.14 -11.55 -0.75
C ARG A 84 -9.83 -10.85 -0.37
N THR A 85 -8.85 -10.95 -1.26
CA THR A 85 -7.53 -10.32 -1.12
C THR A 85 -7.35 -9.07 -1.97
N GLY A 86 -8.27 -8.80 -2.91
CA GLY A 86 -8.15 -7.71 -3.87
C GLY A 86 -7.90 -6.33 -3.25
N VAL A 87 -7.03 -5.56 -3.90
CA VAL A 87 -6.68 -4.19 -3.54
C VAL A 87 -6.78 -3.34 -4.79
N SER A 88 -7.39 -2.16 -4.70
CA SER A 88 -7.40 -1.18 -5.77
C SER A 88 -6.53 0.01 -5.41
N ALA A 89 -5.79 0.51 -6.39
CA ALA A 89 -4.89 1.63 -6.27
C ALA A 89 -5.18 2.69 -7.32
N SER A 90 -5.02 3.96 -6.93
CA SER A 90 -5.02 5.08 -7.86
C SER A 90 -3.68 5.14 -8.58
N ARG A 91 -3.69 5.34 -9.90
CA ARG A 91 -2.48 5.48 -10.70
C ARG A 91 -1.83 6.84 -10.46
N ALA A 92 -0.50 6.88 -10.37
CA ALA A 92 0.26 8.10 -10.09
C ALA A 92 1.20 8.54 -11.23
N GLY A 93 1.23 7.80 -12.35
CA GLY A 93 2.27 7.94 -13.38
C GLY A 93 2.29 9.28 -14.13
N ASP A 94 1.16 9.99 -14.18
CA ASP A 94 1.01 11.28 -14.86
C ASP A 94 0.84 12.47 -13.90
N LEU A 95 0.91 12.22 -12.58
CA LEU A 95 0.69 13.25 -11.57
C LEU A 95 1.91 14.16 -11.34
N GLY A 96 3.06 13.89 -11.98
CA GLY A 96 4.32 14.58 -11.70
C GLY A 96 4.24 16.11 -11.81
N ALA A 97 3.58 16.64 -12.84
CA ALA A 97 3.42 18.08 -13.02
C ALA A 97 2.55 18.71 -11.91
N TRP A 98 1.45 18.03 -11.53
CA TRP A 98 0.57 18.48 -10.46
C TRP A 98 1.24 18.39 -9.09
N VAL A 99 2.00 17.33 -8.81
CA VAL A 99 2.77 17.19 -7.57
C VAL A 99 3.79 18.32 -7.47
N ALA A 100 4.52 18.62 -8.55
CA ALA A 100 5.51 19.69 -8.55
C ALA A 100 4.88 21.06 -8.27
N SER A 101 3.74 21.39 -8.92
CA SER A 101 3.06 22.67 -8.69
C SER A 101 2.46 22.78 -7.28
N THR A 102 1.89 21.68 -6.78
CA THR A 102 1.27 21.63 -5.44
C THR A 102 2.33 21.71 -4.34
N ALA A 103 3.45 21.01 -4.48
CA ALA A 103 4.56 21.01 -3.53
C ALA A 103 5.26 22.38 -3.48
N ALA A 104 5.45 23.04 -4.64
CA ALA A 104 6.03 24.39 -4.68
C ALA A 104 5.17 25.45 -3.99
N THR A 105 3.86 25.23 -3.92
CA THR A 105 2.90 26.13 -3.27
C THR A 105 2.70 25.81 -1.78
N SER A 106 3.19 24.65 -1.33
CA SER A 106 3.13 24.26 0.08
C SER A 106 4.11 25.13 0.89
N PRO A 107 3.68 25.76 2.00
CA PRO A 107 4.59 26.50 2.86
C PRO A 107 5.77 25.60 3.25
N ALA A 108 7.00 26.12 3.16
CA ALA A 108 8.13 25.42 3.72
C ALA A 108 7.83 25.15 5.20
N GLY A 109 7.84 23.87 5.59
CA GLY A 109 7.71 23.49 7.00
C GLY A 109 8.81 24.19 7.83
N PRO A 110 8.57 24.40 9.13
CA PRO A 110 9.59 25.02 9.98
C PRO A 110 10.90 24.23 9.87
N THR A 111 12.00 24.91 9.53
CA THR A 111 13.34 24.35 9.60
C THR A 111 13.57 23.88 11.03
N ARG A 112 13.65 22.56 11.20
CA ARG A 112 13.98 21.97 12.50
C ARG A 112 15.46 22.26 12.76
N SER A 113 15.71 23.16 13.71
CA SER A 113 17.03 23.42 14.29
C SER A 113 17.52 22.24 15.14
#